data_AF-A0ABD3P5G6-F1
#
_entry.id   AF-A0ABD3P5G6-F1
#
_cell.length_a   1.000
_cell.length_b   1.000
_cell.length_c   1.000
_cell.angle_alpha   90.00
_cell.angle_beta   90.00
_cell.angle_gamma   90.00
#
_symmetry.space_group_name_H-M   'P 1'
#
loop_
_entity.id
_entity.type
_entity.pdbx_description
1 polymer ?
#
loop_
_entity_poly.entity_id
_entity_poly.type
_entity_poly.pdbx_seq_one_letter_code
_entity_poly.pdbx_strand_id
1 'polypeptide(L)'
;MMPKLGWVQADTCTAMSETGAASSTGTLKFYMYYKVGTCKKDCLVSATSPECSSVLSNSVGEALFPTAAACYSAKYGWIDTGLCKAMVTEGYTNKHYVSYSDYTCKKDCETTASSPECGGNPTDLATQIFTTADECCPENYLG
;
A
#
# COMPACT_ATOMS: atom_id res chain seq x y z
N MET A 1 -36.69 -5.92 -22.34
CA MET A 1 -35.81 -5.46 -21.23
C MET A 1 -34.40 -5.41 -21.80
N MET A 2 -33.78 -4.23 -21.93
CA MET A 2 -32.43 -4.12 -22.51
C MET A 2 -31.41 -4.61 -21.46
N PRO A 3 -30.40 -5.42 -21.85
CA PRO A 3 -29.36 -5.82 -20.91
C PRO A 3 -28.55 -4.59 -20.53
N LYS A 4 -28.58 -4.21 -19.26
CA LYS A 4 -27.68 -3.18 -18.73
C LYS A 4 -26.27 -3.75 -18.70
N LEU A 5 -25.28 -2.94 -19.06
CA LEU A 5 -23.85 -3.26 -18.98
C LEU A 5 -23.41 -3.34 -17.49
N GLY A 6 -23.93 -4.32 -16.74
CA GLY A 6 -23.64 -4.49 -15.30
C GLY A 6 -22.23 -4.96 -14.98
N TRP A 7 -21.42 -5.22 -16.02
CA TRP A 7 -20.03 -5.67 -15.94
C TRP A 7 -19.01 -4.54 -16.09
N VAL A 8 -19.44 -3.36 -16.55
CA VAL A 8 -18.60 -2.15 -16.60
C VAL A 8 -19.10 -1.20 -15.52
N GLN A 9 -18.20 -0.52 -14.81
CA GLN A 9 -18.62 0.51 -13.86
C GLN A 9 -19.44 1.60 -14.55
N ALA A 10 -20.45 2.11 -13.84
CA ALA A 10 -21.39 3.09 -14.39
C ALA A 10 -20.67 4.32 -14.96
N ASP A 11 -19.70 4.88 -14.25
CA ASP A 11 -19.00 6.11 -14.69
C ASP A 11 -18.09 5.85 -15.89
N THR A 12 -17.37 4.71 -15.90
CA THR A 12 -16.57 4.29 -17.05
C THR A 12 -17.48 4.00 -18.26
N CYS A 13 -18.61 3.34 -18.03
CA CYS A 13 -19.61 3.05 -19.05
C CYS A 13 -20.18 4.33 -19.66
N THR A 14 -20.54 5.31 -18.81
CA THR A 14 -21.03 6.62 -19.24
C THR A 14 -19.97 7.39 -20.01
N ALA A 15 -18.74 7.50 -19.47
CA ALA A 15 -17.65 8.20 -20.13
C ALA A 15 -17.30 7.60 -21.50
N MET A 16 -17.23 6.26 -21.60
CA MET A 16 -16.99 5.56 -22.86
C MET A 16 -18.14 5.74 -23.85
N SER A 17 -19.38 5.83 -23.37
CA SER A 17 -20.57 6.00 -24.21
C SER A 17 -20.75 7.44 -24.71
N GLU A 18 -20.34 8.43 -23.93
CA GLU A 18 -20.51 9.86 -24.27
C GLU A 18 -19.31 10.43 -25.04
N THR A 19 -18.10 9.98 -24.70
CA THR A 19 -16.84 10.59 -25.19
C THR A 19 -15.92 9.62 -25.91
N GLY A 20 -16.24 8.32 -25.93
CA GLY A 20 -15.38 7.29 -26.51
C GLY A 20 -14.10 7.01 -25.71
N ALA A 21 -13.96 7.58 -24.52
CA ALA A 21 -12.79 7.44 -23.66
C ALA A 21 -13.17 6.83 -22.29
N ALA A 22 -12.34 5.90 -21.79
CA ALA A 22 -12.42 5.46 -20.39
C ALA A 22 -12.20 6.66 -19.46
N SER A 23 -12.73 6.61 -18.23
CA SER A 23 -12.52 7.64 -17.21
C SER A 23 -11.02 8.01 -17.15
N SER A 24 -10.70 9.28 -17.41
CA SER A 24 -9.32 9.78 -17.33
C SER A 24 -8.77 9.83 -15.90
N THR A 25 -9.62 9.57 -14.91
CA THR A 25 -9.31 9.71 -13.48
C THR A 25 -9.26 8.37 -12.74
N GLY A 26 -9.77 7.28 -13.32
CA GLY A 26 -9.94 5.99 -12.63
C GLY A 26 -11.06 6.02 -11.58
N THR A 27 -11.20 4.94 -10.80
CA THR A 27 -12.26 4.82 -9.77
C THR A 27 -11.91 5.49 -8.45
N LEU A 28 -10.67 5.96 -8.30
CA LEU A 28 -10.10 6.52 -7.07
C LEU A 28 -10.12 5.55 -5.88
N LYS A 29 -10.39 4.27 -6.12
CA LYS A 29 -10.35 3.19 -5.12
C LYS A 29 -9.01 2.47 -5.16
N PHE A 30 -8.67 1.82 -4.06
CA PHE A 30 -7.46 1.04 -3.92
C PHE A 30 -7.69 -0.42 -4.31
N TYR A 31 -6.71 -1.04 -4.95
CA TYR A 31 -6.72 -2.44 -5.33
C TYR A 31 -5.34 -3.04 -5.07
N MET A 32 -5.27 -4.37 -4.99
CA MET A 32 -3.99 -5.06 -4.79
C MET A 32 -3.18 -5.08 -6.08
N TYR A 33 -2.08 -4.37 -6.12
CA TYR A 33 -1.14 -4.41 -7.23
C TYR A 33 -0.12 -5.53 -7.02
N TYR A 34 -0.51 -6.73 -7.43
CA TYR A 34 0.25 -7.96 -7.19
C TYR A 34 1.68 -7.95 -7.75
N LYS A 35 2.00 -7.14 -8.76
CA LYS A 35 3.37 -7.07 -9.30
C LYS A 35 4.39 -6.56 -8.29
N VAL A 36 3.97 -5.70 -7.36
CA VAL A 36 4.85 -5.21 -6.29
C VAL A 36 4.29 -5.48 -4.88
N GLY A 37 3.20 -6.24 -4.78
CA GLY A 37 2.59 -6.61 -3.50
C GLY A 37 2.00 -5.45 -2.70
N THR A 38 1.72 -4.30 -3.33
CA THR A 38 1.21 -3.11 -2.63
C THR A 38 -0.19 -2.74 -3.07
N CYS A 39 -0.97 -2.11 -2.18
CA CYS A 39 -2.24 -1.53 -2.57
C CYS A 39 -2.03 -0.20 -3.28
N LYS A 40 -2.38 -0.15 -4.56
CA LYS A 40 -2.31 1.06 -5.38
C LYS A 40 -3.70 1.58 -5.67
N LYS A 41 -3.79 2.88 -5.92
CA LYS A 41 -5.02 3.57 -6.26
C LYS A 41 -5.21 3.53 -7.77
N ASP A 42 -6.43 3.21 -8.16
CA ASP A 42 -6.89 3.26 -9.54
C ASP A 42 -7.11 4.72 -9.93
N CYS A 43 -6.04 5.33 -10.43
CA CYS A 43 -5.97 6.72 -10.86
C CYS A 43 -4.81 6.97 -11.82
N LEU A 44 -4.89 8.11 -12.50
CA LEU A 44 -3.82 8.60 -13.35
C LEU A 44 -2.56 8.89 -12.51
N VAL A 45 -1.42 8.34 -12.93
CA VAL A 45 -0.14 8.59 -12.28
C VAL A 45 0.25 10.05 -12.48
N SER A 46 0.59 10.74 -11.40
CA SER A 46 1.21 12.06 -11.42
C SER A 46 2.36 12.11 -10.41
N ALA A 47 3.28 13.06 -10.58
CA ALA A 47 4.39 13.26 -9.65
C ALA A 47 3.94 13.56 -8.20
N THR A 48 2.68 13.96 -8.01
CA THR A 48 2.08 14.27 -6.71
C THR A 48 1.23 13.14 -6.14
N SER A 49 1.11 12.00 -6.84
CA SER A 49 0.22 10.90 -6.46
C SER A 49 0.97 9.55 -6.49
N PRO A 50 1.94 9.32 -5.59
CA PRO A 50 2.73 8.09 -5.54
C PRO A 50 1.88 6.83 -5.30
N GLU A 51 0.66 7.00 -4.78
CA GLU A 51 -0.29 5.91 -4.60
C GLU A 51 -0.94 5.44 -5.91
N CYS A 52 -0.94 6.26 -6.97
CA CYS A 52 -1.54 5.91 -8.26
C CYS A 52 -0.60 4.97 -9.05
N SER A 53 -1.13 3.85 -9.55
CA SER A 53 -0.37 2.96 -10.45
C SER A 53 -0.73 3.16 -11.92
N SER A 54 -2.02 3.32 -12.22
CA SER A 54 -2.60 3.58 -13.54
C SER A 54 -4.11 3.54 -13.41
N VAL A 55 -4.82 4.05 -14.42
CA VAL A 55 -6.25 3.74 -14.57
C VAL A 55 -6.40 2.28 -14.99
N LEU A 56 -7.15 1.50 -14.22
CA LEU A 56 -7.50 0.13 -14.55
C LEU A 56 -8.34 0.11 -15.83
N SER A 57 -7.80 -0.48 -16.90
CA SER A 57 -8.53 -0.67 -18.15
C SER A 57 -9.69 -1.67 -18.01
N ASN A 58 -9.63 -2.54 -17.00
CA ASN A 58 -10.69 -3.47 -16.60
C ASN A 58 -10.60 -3.74 -15.09
N SER A 59 -11.71 -3.57 -14.37
CA SER A 59 -11.80 -3.82 -12.92
C SER A 59 -12.55 -5.13 -12.59
N VAL A 60 -12.86 -5.96 -13.58
CA VAL A 60 -13.58 -7.22 -13.37
C VAL A 60 -12.70 -8.18 -12.57
N GLY A 61 -13.22 -8.66 -11.43
CA GLY A 61 -12.51 -9.55 -10.51
C GLY A 61 -11.57 -8.84 -9.52
N GLU A 62 -11.34 -7.53 -9.71
CA GLU A 62 -10.55 -6.74 -8.78
C GLU A 62 -11.38 -6.31 -7.57
N ALA A 63 -10.89 -6.64 -6.38
CA ALA A 63 -11.47 -6.12 -5.15
C ALA A 63 -11.04 -4.67 -4.97
N LEU A 64 -12.00 -3.73 -5.07
CA LEU A 64 -11.77 -2.30 -4.91
C LEU A 64 -12.16 -1.83 -3.52
N PHE A 65 -11.25 -1.12 -2.87
CA PHE A 65 -11.37 -0.67 -1.49
C PHE A 65 -11.38 0.85 -1.38
N PRO A 66 -12.12 1.44 -0.43
CA PRO A 66 -12.19 2.89 -0.29
C PRO A 66 -10.87 3.52 0.18
N THR A 67 -10.03 2.76 0.88
CA THR A 67 -8.74 3.23 1.40
C THR A 67 -7.66 2.17 1.21
N ALA A 68 -6.39 2.60 1.17
CA ALA A 68 -5.24 1.69 1.18
C ALA A 68 -5.30 0.74 2.36
N ALA A 69 -5.56 1.26 3.57
CA ALA A 69 -5.69 0.46 4.79
C ALA A 69 -6.74 -0.65 4.65
N ALA A 70 -7.92 -0.34 4.09
CA ALA A 70 -8.95 -1.36 3.85
C ALA A 70 -8.50 -2.42 2.83
N CYS A 71 -7.75 -2.04 1.80
CA CYS A 71 -7.16 -2.99 0.84
C CYS A 71 -6.18 -3.95 1.51
N TYR A 72 -5.25 -3.43 2.32
CA TYR A 72 -4.29 -4.27 3.04
C TYR A 72 -4.98 -5.10 4.11
N SER A 73 -5.89 -4.56 4.93
CA SER A 73 -6.62 -5.39 5.91
C SER A 73 -7.42 -6.52 5.27
N ALA A 74 -7.94 -6.33 4.05
CA ALA A 74 -8.66 -7.38 3.34
C ALA A 74 -7.75 -8.42 2.68
N LYS A 75 -6.57 -8.03 2.19
CA LYS A 75 -5.64 -8.91 1.45
C LYS A 75 -4.55 -9.50 2.33
N TYR A 76 -4.26 -8.82 3.43
CA TYR A 76 -3.17 -9.00 4.36
C TYR A 76 -3.64 -8.63 5.77
N GLY A 77 -4.72 -9.28 6.24
CA GLY A 77 -5.34 -8.98 7.54
C GLY A 77 -4.42 -9.16 8.77
N TRP A 78 -3.23 -9.73 8.56
CA TRP A 78 -2.18 -9.88 9.57
C TRP A 78 -1.12 -8.77 9.54
N ILE A 79 -1.19 -7.81 8.61
CA ILE A 79 -0.19 -6.75 8.43
C ILE A 79 -0.56 -5.50 9.23
N ASP A 80 0.45 -4.85 9.82
CA ASP A 80 0.27 -3.59 10.54
C ASP A 80 -0.18 -2.47 9.58
N THR A 81 -1.30 -1.85 9.92
CA THR A 81 -1.91 -0.78 9.11
C THR A 81 -1.03 0.45 8.92
N GLY A 82 -0.14 0.73 9.87
CA GLY A 82 0.87 1.79 9.77
C GLY A 82 1.89 1.48 8.70
N LEU A 83 2.47 0.27 8.71
CA LEU A 83 3.46 -0.15 7.70
C LEU A 83 2.85 -0.17 6.30
N CYS A 84 1.61 -0.66 6.21
CA CYS A 84 0.83 -0.62 4.99
C CYS A 84 0.68 0.81 4.43
N LYS A 85 0.44 1.81 5.30
CA LYS A 85 0.30 3.22 4.88
C LYS A 85 1.64 3.81 4.46
N ALA A 86 2.70 3.57 5.25
CA ALA A 86 4.06 4.04 4.99
C ALA A 86 4.54 3.63 3.59
N MET A 87 4.32 2.37 3.20
CA MET A 87 4.70 1.83 1.89
C MET A 87 3.92 2.41 0.70
N VAL A 88 2.73 3.00 0.93
CA VAL A 88 1.92 3.61 -0.14
C VAL A 88 2.26 5.07 -0.35
N THR A 89 2.49 5.80 0.73
CA THR A 89 2.73 7.24 0.70
C THR A 89 4.22 7.60 0.77
N GLU A 90 5.12 6.62 0.68
CA GLU A 90 6.57 6.78 0.94
C GLU A 90 6.82 7.43 2.32
N GLY A 91 5.96 7.12 3.30
CA GLY A 91 6.08 7.59 4.67
C GLY A 91 6.88 6.61 5.53
N TYR A 92 6.95 6.90 6.82
CA TYR A 92 7.61 6.06 7.81
C TYR A 92 6.66 5.81 8.99
N THR A 93 6.62 4.59 9.52
CA THR A 93 5.80 4.28 10.70
C THR A 93 6.37 4.83 11.99
N ASN A 94 7.67 5.15 12.04
CA ASN A 94 8.42 5.48 13.24
C ASN A 94 8.41 4.37 14.32
N LYS A 95 8.08 3.13 13.93
CA LYS A 95 8.13 1.94 14.76
C LYS A 95 9.44 1.18 14.53
N HIS A 96 9.74 0.21 15.38
CA HIS A 96 10.97 -0.59 15.31
C HIS A 96 10.72 -1.93 14.64
N TYR A 97 11.69 -2.45 13.92
CA TYR A 97 11.67 -3.77 13.31
C TYR A 97 13.03 -4.44 13.41
N VAL A 98 13.04 -5.77 13.37
CA VAL A 98 14.28 -6.55 13.49
C VAL A 98 15.08 -6.45 12.19
N SER A 99 16.30 -5.93 12.27
CA SER A 99 17.33 -6.05 11.23
C SER A 99 18.19 -7.28 11.51
N TYR A 100 17.90 -8.38 10.81
CA TYR A 100 18.65 -9.63 10.96
C TYR A 100 20.09 -9.54 10.43
N SER A 101 20.36 -8.66 9.45
CA SER A 101 21.72 -8.45 8.94
C SER A 101 22.61 -7.75 9.96
N ASP A 102 22.04 -6.80 10.71
CA ASP A 102 22.78 -5.97 11.65
C ASP A 102 22.70 -6.51 13.08
N TYR A 103 21.88 -7.54 13.33
CA TYR A 103 21.54 -8.04 14.66
C TYR A 103 21.03 -6.93 15.61
N THR A 104 20.26 -5.99 15.08
CA THR A 104 19.72 -4.85 15.84
C THR A 104 18.25 -4.61 15.49
N CYS A 105 17.52 -3.91 16.36
CA CYS A 105 16.22 -3.34 15.98
C CYS A 105 16.40 -1.94 15.42
N LYS A 106 16.08 -1.79 14.13
CA LYS A 106 16.11 -0.52 13.42
C LYS A 106 14.75 0.14 13.50
N LYS A 107 14.74 1.46 13.44
CA LYS A 107 13.52 2.25 13.37
C LYS A 107 13.17 2.51 11.91
N ASP A 108 11.90 2.34 11.58
CA ASP A 108 11.33 2.72 10.31
C ASP A 108 11.21 4.24 10.25
N CYS A 109 12.29 4.86 9.75
CA CYS A 109 12.47 6.30 9.57
C CYS A 109 13.56 6.56 8.52
N GLU A 110 13.68 7.83 8.10
CA GLU A 110 14.64 8.26 7.10
C GLU A 110 16.10 7.99 7.50
N THR A 111 16.85 7.30 6.63
CA THR A 111 18.26 7.00 6.88
C THR A 111 19.13 8.23 6.62
N THR A 112 19.61 8.86 7.69
CA THR A 112 20.56 9.98 7.61
C THR A 112 21.78 9.70 8.48
N ALA A 113 22.91 10.37 8.21
CA ALA A 113 24.12 10.24 9.03
C ALA A 113 23.91 10.65 10.50
N SER A 114 22.90 11.49 10.77
CA SER A 114 22.50 11.94 12.11
C SER A 114 21.50 11.01 12.81
N SER A 115 20.99 9.98 12.14
CA SER A 115 19.97 9.07 12.67
C SER A 115 20.41 7.60 12.53
N PRO A 116 21.42 7.17 13.30
CA PRO A 116 21.96 5.80 13.23
C PRO A 116 20.93 4.72 13.61
N GLU A 117 19.86 5.09 14.33
CA GLU A 117 18.73 4.23 14.66
C GLU A 117 17.82 3.92 13.47
N CYS A 118 17.80 4.79 12.44
CA CYS A 118 16.93 4.63 11.29
C CYS A 118 17.48 3.60 10.29
N GLY A 119 16.64 2.65 9.87
CA GLY A 119 16.97 1.63 8.87
C GLY A 119 16.22 1.79 7.54
N GLY A 120 15.35 2.81 7.42
CA GLY A 120 14.44 2.95 6.28
C GLY A 120 13.16 2.13 6.44
N ASN A 121 12.33 2.14 5.41
CA ASN A 121 11.12 1.30 5.38
C ASN A 121 11.50 -0.20 5.33
N PRO A 122 10.82 -1.06 6.09
CA PRO A 122 10.89 -2.50 5.86
C PRO A 122 10.52 -2.84 4.42
N THR A 123 11.27 -3.76 3.80
CA THR A 123 11.02 -4.18 2.42
C THR A 123 9.90 -5.22 2.30
N ASP A 124 9.55 -5.87 3.42
CA ASP A 124 8.46 -6.85 3.51
C ASP A 124 7.34 -6.31 4.39
N LEU A 125 6.11 -6.33 3.86
CA LEU A 125 4.90 -5.93 4.57
C LEU A 125 4.54 -6.89 5.72
N ALA A 126 5.03 -8.14 5.68
CA ALA A 126 4.87 -9.09 6.77
C ALA A 126 5.83 -8.83 7.94
N THR A 127 6.74 -7.85 7.82
CA THR A 127 7.65 -7.47 8.90
C THR A 127 6.86 -7.05 10.12
N GLN A 128 7.12 -7.73 11.24
CA GLN A 128 6.56 -7.34 12.52
C GLN A 128 7.20 -6.03 12.96
N ILE A 129 6.37 -5.06 13.30
CA ILE A 129 6.79 -3.75 13.79
C ILE A 129 6.33 -3.55 15.24
N PHE A 130 7.18 -2.91 16.02
CA PHE A 130 7.06 -2.75 17.47
C PHE A 130 7.04 -1.28 17.84
N THR A 131 6.34 -0.90 18.91
CA THR A 131 6.23 0.50 19.29
C THR A 131 7.57 1.02 19.82
N THR A 132 8.31 0.18 20.54
CA THR A 132 9.59 0.53 21.17
C THR A 132 10.71 -0.41 20.74
N ALA A 133 11.96 0.03 20.92
CA ALA A 133 13.13 -0.81 20.69
C ALA A 133 13.18 -1.99 21.66
N ASP A 134 12.75 -1.78 22.93
CA ASP A 134 12.72 -2.83 23.95
C ASP A 134 11.72 -3.94 23.61
N GLU A 135 10.55 -3.59 23.06
CA GLU A 135 9.58 -4.57 22.55
C GLU A 135 10.15 -5.40 21.38
N CYS A 136 11.00 -4.78 20.56
CA CYS A 136 11.62 -5.41 19.39
C CYS A 136 12.83 -6.27 19.77
N CYS A 137 13.60 -5.86 20.78
CA CYS A 137 14.75 -6.55 21.35
C CYS A 137 14.40 -7.13 22.73
N PRO A 138 13.49 -8.12 22.84
CA PRO A 138 13.18 -8.70 24.14
C PRO A 138 14.45 -9.31 24.74
N GLU A 139 14.68 -9.08 26.04
CA GLU A 139 15.83 -9.64 26.74
C GLU A 139 15.86 -11.16 26.56
N ASN A 140 16.97 -11.64 25.98
CA ASN A 140 17.39 -13.03 25.77
C ASN A 140 17.07 -13.69 24.42
N TYR A 141 17.98 -13.48 23.45
CA TYR A 141 18.51 -14.59 22.65
C TYR A 141 20.03 -14.74 22.94
N LEU A 142 20.37 -14.97 24.20
CA LEU A 142 21.61 -15.65 24.56
C LEU A 142 21.31 -17.15 24.55
N GLY A 143 21.40 -17.75 23.36
CA GLY A 143 21.58 -19.19 23.21
C GLY A 143 23.06 -19.51 23.14
#